data_AF-A0A833N2E9-F1
#
_entry.id   AF-A0A833N2E9-F1
#
_cell.length_a   1.000
_cell.length_b   1.000
_cell.length_c   1.000
_cell.angle_alpha   90.00
_cell.angle_beta   90.00
_cell.angle_gamma   90.00
#
_symmetry.space_group_name_H-M   'P 1'
#
loop_
_entity.id
_entity.type
_entity.pdbx_description
1 polymer ?
#
loop_
_entity_poly.entity_id
_entity_poly.type
_entity_poly.pdbx_seq_one_letter_code
_entity_poly.pdbx_strand_id
1 'polypeptide(L)'
;MHLYLAHMTSGTTNEDFYKIGVSENAETRFAYGKTSVLESKLELRKKVELLAKKQSYISDFPYTVELLKYVKFKYPGEAFIYERKLLDCVSIVRYRPQIYFSGVSECFKCVEAATFDVIEEIKKQMDNAAADAKKIEPDILKYDLAAKRVRTADPIQRHIEILSEIEKIWPR
;
A
#
# COMPACT_ATOMS: atom_id res chain seq x y z
N MET A 1 -6.61 6.40 0.79
CA MET A 1 -5.64 5.33 1.13
C MET A 1 -5.28 4.61 -0.17
N HIS A 2 -4.02 4.23 -0.37
CA HIS A 2 -3.55 3.55 -1.58
C HIS A 2 -3.16 2.11 -1.28
N LEU A 3 -3.75 1.15 -2.01
CA LEU A 3 -3.21 -0.20 -2.12
C LEU A 3 -2.17 -0.18 -3.24
N TYR A 4 -0.98 -0.72 -2.99
CA TYR A 4 0.12 -0.71 -3.94
C TYR A 4 0.76 -2.07 -4.12
N LEU A 5 1.37 -2.25 -5.29
CA LEU A 5 2.28 -3.32 -5.65
C LEU A 5 3.61 -2.68 -6.03
N ALA A 6 4.67 -3.09 -5.35
CA ALA A 6 6.03 -2.64 -5.62
C ALA A 6 6.94 -3.83 -5.93
N HIS A 7 7.87 -3.61 -6.86
CA HIS A 7 9.03 -4.46 -7.09
C HIS A 7 10.22 -3.89 -6.31
N MET A 8 10.97 -4.77 -5.66
CA MET A 8 12.09 -4.40 -4.80
C MET A 8 13.31 -5.20 -5.18
N THR A 9 14.41 -4.47 -5.40
CA THR A 9 15.71 -5.06 -5.74
C THR A 9 16.81 -4.53 -4.83
N SER A 10 17.77 -5.39 -4.48
CA SER A 10 18.96 -5.02 -3.73
C SER A 10 20.21 -5.30 -4.54
N GLY A 11 20.98 -4.23 -4.83
CA GLY A 11 22.28 -4.36 -5.48
C GLY A 11 23.38 -4.96 -4.59
N THR A 12 23.14 -5.12 -3.28
CA THR A 12 24.12 -5.67 -2.33
C THR A 12 23.84 -7.12 -1.96
N THR A 13 22.57 -7.48 -1.79
CA THR A 13 22.15 -8.83 -1.39
C THR A 13 21.65 -9.68 -2.57
N ASN A 14 21.60 -9.12 -3.79
CA ASN A 14 21.00 -9.74 -4.98
C ASN A 14 19.56 -10.22 -4.73
N GLU A 15 18.84 -9.55 -3.83
CA GLU A 15 17.42 -9.83 -3.60
C GLU A 15 16.57 -9.18 -4.69
N ASP A 16 15.57 -9.94 -5.14
CA ASP A 16 14.54 -9.53 -6.09
C ASP A 16 13.23 -10.16 -5.62
N PHE A 17 12.27 -9.31 -5.27
CA PHE A 17 10.98 -9.71 -4.71
C PHE A 17 9.93 -8.61 -4.89
N TYR A 18 8.69 -8.94 -4.56
CA TYR A 18 7.56 -8.03 -4.65
C TYR A 18 6.95 -7.78 -3.28
N LYS A 19 6.26 -6.65 -3.17
CA LYS A 19 5.53 -6.25 -1.97
C LYS A 19 4.16 -5.71 -2.33
N ILE A 20 3.13 -6.26 -1.69
CA ILE A 20 1.81 -5.64 -1.62
C ILE A 20 1.75 -4.81 -0.34
N GLY A 21 1.05 -3.67 -0.36
CA GLY A 21 0.91 -2.89 0.86
C GLY A 21 -0.13 -1.79 0.77
N VAL A 22 -0.46 -1.23 1.93
CA VAL A 22 -1.33 -0.06 2.06
C VAL A 22 -0.54 1.16 2.57
N SER A 23 -0.77 2.33 1.95
CA SER A 23 -0.13 3.60 2.34
C SER A 23 -1.02 4.80 2.06
N GLU A 24 -0.88 5.88 2.84
CA GLU A 24 -1.52 7.16 2.52
C GLU A 24 -1.02 7.71 1.18
N ASN A 25 0.27 7.54 0.89
CA ASN A 25 0.90 7.86 -0.38
C ASN A 25 1.88 6.74 -0.76
N ALA A 26 1.61 6.03 -1.84
CA ALA A 26 2.44 4.92 -2.30
C ALA A 26 3.81 5.41 -2.81
N GLU A 27 3.87 6.57 -3.47
CA GLU A 27 5.08 7.10 -4.09
C GLU A 27 6.14 7.48 -3.06
N THR A 28 5.71 7.96 -1.90
CA THR A 28 6.60 8.39 -0.81
C THR A 28 6.71 7.37 0.32
N ARG A 29 6.10 6.18 0.19
CA ARG A 29 6.07 5.16 1.26
C ARG A 29 7.45 4.61 1.64
N PHE A 30 8.43 4.75 0.77
CA PHE A 30 9.81 4.31 1.00
C PHE A 30 10.80 5.48 1.04
N ALA A 31 10.27 6.72 1.03
CA ALA A 31 11.04 7.95 1.00
C ALA A 31 11.30 8.48 2.43
N TYR A 32 11.88 7.64 3.28
CA TYR A 32 12.28 7.99 4.65
C TYR A 32 13.77 7.80 4.83
N GLY A 33 14.38 8.65 5.64
CA GLY A 33 15.74 8.39 6.12
C GLY A 33 16.22 9.44 7.10
N LYS A 34 17.40 9.21 7.66
CA LYS A 34 17.93 10.02 8.77
C LYS A 34 18.40 11.41 8.37
N THR A 35 18.73 11.63 7.10
CA THR A 35 19.28 12.90 6.61
C THR A 35 18.23 13.66 5.81
N SER A 36 17.95 14.91 6.17
CA SER A 36 17.04 15.74 5.39
C SER A 36 17.63 16.07 4.01
N VAL A 37 16.77 16.25 2.99
CA VAL A 37 17.21 16.64 1.65
C VAL A 37 17.95 17.98 1.68
N LEU A 38 17.49 18.91 2.52
CA LEU A 38 18.09 20.24 2.68
C LEU A 38 19.51 20.18 3.25
N GLU A 39 19.74 19.37 4.30
CA GLU A 39 21.04 19.23 4.97
C GLU A 39 22.00 18.27 4.25
N SER A 40 21.49 17.56 3.24
CA SER A 40 22.32 16.61 2.50
C SER A 40 23.43 17.26 1.68
N LYS A 41 24.45 16.46 1.34
CA LYS A 41 25.53 16.85 0.41
C LYS A 41 25.16 16.71 -1.08
N LEU A 42 23.88 16.54 -1.41
CA LEU A 42 23.44 16.44 -2.80
C LEU A 42 23.57 17.79 -3.53
N GLU A 43 23.75 17.72 -4.85
CA GLU A 43 23.69 18.89 -5.73
C GLU A 43 22.31 19.58 -5.67
N LEU A 44 22.29 20.91 -5.83
CA LEU A 44 21.06 21.71 -5.73
C LEU A 44 19.94 21.20 -6.64
N ARG A 45 20.28 20.83 -7.89
CA ARG A 45 19.33 20.28 -8.86
C ARG A 45 18.64 19.02 -8.32
N LYS A 46 19.39 18.08 -7.76
CA LYS A 46 18.84 16.84 -7.15
C LYS A 46 17.97 17.17 -5.94
N LYS A 47 18.36 18.15 -5.11
CA LYS A 47 17.52 18.59 -3.98
C LYS A 47 16.18 19.12 -4.46
N VAL A 48 16.16 19.97 -5.49
CA VAL A 48 14.93 20.50 -6.10
C VAL A 48 14.06 19.38 -6.66
N GLU A 49 14.64 18.43 -7.39
CA GLU A 49 13.92 17.28 -7.94
C GLU A 49 13.26 16.42 -6.84
N LEU A 50 13.95 16.17 -5.72
CA LEU A 50 13.41 15.42 -4.58
C LEU A 50 12.31 16.20 -3.85
N LEU A 51 12.50 17.49 -3.60
CA LEU A 51 11.51 18.33 -2.93
C LEU A 51 10.25 18.53 -3.78
N ALA A 52 10.39 18.63 -5.11
CA ALA A 52 9.26 18.66 -6.05
C ALA A 52 8.42 17.38 -5.96
N LYS A 53 9.05 16.23 -5.67
CA LYS A 53 8.39 14.95 -5.38
C LYS A 53 7.90 14.82 -3.93
N LYS A 54 7.90 15.92 -3.16
CA LYS A 54 7.52 15.96 -1.73
C LYS A 54 8.36 15.02 -0.85
N GLN A 55 9.60 14.74 -1.24
CA GLN A 55 10.53 13.93 -0.45
C GLN A 55 11.37 14.84 0.45
N SER A 56 11.15 14.75 1.76
CA SER A 56 11.84 15.58 2.76
C SER A 56 13.19 15.01 3.22
N TYR A 57 13.42 13.70 3.03
CA TYR A 57 14.62 12.99 3.51
C TYR A 57 15.29 12.19 2.38
N ILE A 58 16.61 12.07 2.45
CA ILE A 58 17.32 11.07 1.63
C ILE A 58 16.89 9.70 2.12
N SER A 59 16.38 8.89 1.20
CA SER A 59 15.95 7.54 1.55
C SER A 59 17.16 6.71 2.02
N ASP A 60 17.11 6.18 3.23
CA ASP A 60 18.02 5.14 3.72
C ASP A 60 17.42 3.73 3.59
N PHE A 61 16.35 3.61 2.78
CA PHE A 61 15.69 2.34 2.53
C PHE A 61 16.65 1.38 1.80
N PRO A 62 16.81 0.13 2.28
CA PRO A 62 17.87 -0.76 1.81
C PRO A 62 17.64 -1.34 0.42
N TYR A 63 16.45 -1.18 -0.17
CA TYR A 63 16.10 -1.68 -1.49
C TYR A 63 15.81 -0.53 -2.46
N THR A 64 16.12 -0.75 -3.73
CA THR A 64 15.57 0.05 -4.82
C THR A 64 14.12 -0.38 -5.02
N VAL A 65 13.21 0.60 -5.15
CA VAL A 65 11.77 0.34 -5.25
C VAL A 65 11.24 0.86 -6.56
N GLU A 66 10.61 -0.02 -7.34
CA GLU A 66 9.80 0.33 -8.50
C GLU A 66 8.32 0.13 -8.16
N LEU A 67 7.53 1.20 -8.23
CA LEU A 67 6.10 1.13 -7.99
C LEU A 67 5.41 0.65 -9.26
N LEU A 68 4.97 -0.61 -9.28
CA LEU A 68 4.36 -1.23 -10.46
C LEU A 68 2.89 -0.86 -10.64
N LYS A 69 2.16 -0.70 -9.52
CA LYS A 69 0.74 -0.38 -9.52
C LYS A 69 0.34 0.24 -8.18
N TYR A 70 -0.58 1.18 -8.23
CA TYR A 70 -1.33 1.59 -7.06
C TYR A 70 -2.76 1.99 -7.45
N VAL A 71 -3.70 1.76 -6.53
CA VAL A 71 -5.10 2.14 -6.68
C VAL A 71 -5.57 2.85 -5.41
N LYS A 72 -6.41 3.88 -5.56
CA LYS A 72 -6.89 4.70 -4.46
C LYS A 72 -8.26 4.24 -4.00
N PHE A 73 -8.38 3.98 -2.70
CA PHE A 73 -9.64 3.76 -2.00
C PHE A 73 -10.05 5.01 -1.23
N LYS A 74 -11.36 5.26 -1.19
CA LYS A 74 -11.94 6.35 -0.40
C LYS A 74 -11.77 6.07 1.10
N TYR A 75 -12.10 4.86 1.55
CA TYR A 75 -12.00 4.48 2.95
C TYR A 75 -10.77 3.58 3.21
N PRO A 76 -10.02 3.82 4.30
CA PRO A 76 -8.84 3.00 4.62
C PRO A 76 -9.13 1.51 4.79
N GLY A 77 -10.23 1.16 5.47
CA GLY A 77 -10.55 -0.25 5.75
C GLY A 77 -10.79 -1.08 4.49
N GLU A 78 -11.32 -0.49 3.42
CA GLU A 78 -11.46 -1.17 2.13
C GLU A 78 -10.08 -1.56 1.56
N ALA A 79 -9.12 -0.62 1.59
CA ALA A 79 -7.76 -0.91 1.12
C ALA A 79 -7.13 -2.07 1.89
N PHE A 80 -7.29 -2.12 3.22
CA PHE A 80 -6.79 -3.21 4.07
C PHE A 80 -7.52 -4.55 3.82
N ILE A 81 -8.82 -4.53 3.53
CA ILE A 81 -9.56 -5.75 3.16
C ILE A 81 -8.98 -6.35 1.88
N TYR A 82 -8.75 -5.53 0.85
CA TYR A 82 -8.22 -6.00 -0.42
C TYR A 82 -6.74 -6.37 -0.34
N GLU A 83 -5.94 -5.64 0.46
CA GLU A 83 -4.58 -6.05 0.79
C GLU A 83 -4.55 -7.46 1.38
N ARG A 84 -5.37 -7.74 2.39
CA ARG A 84 -5.43 -9.06 3.02
C ARG A 84 -5.80 -10.15 2.02
N LYS A 85 -6.81 -9.92 1.18
CA LYS A 85 -7.21 -10.88 0.13
C LYS A 85 -6.04 -11.20 -0.83
N LEU A 86 -5.33 -10.18 -1.30
CA LEU A 86 -4.18 -10.39 -2.19
C LEU A 86 -3.04 -11.13 -1.48
N LEU A 87 -2.76 -10.79 -0.21
CA LEU A 87 -1.75 -11.46 0.61
C LEU A 87 -2.07 -12.93 0.92
N ASP A 88 -3.36 -13.27 1.01
CA ASP A 88 -3.82 -14.65 1.12
C ASP A 88 -3.60 -15.41 -0.20
N CYS A 89 -3.86 -14.77 -1.35
CA CYS A 89 -3.60 -15.35 -2.67
C CYS A 89 -2.11 -15.63 -2.90
N VAL A 90 -1.20 -14.76 -2.45
CA VAL A 90 0.25 -14.95 -2.59
C VAL A 90 0.89 -15.67 -1.39
N SER A 91 0.08 -16.19 -0.46
CA SER A 91 0.58 -16.75 0.80
C SER A 91 1.57 -17.90 0.61
N ILE A 92 1.38 -18.72 -0.42
CA ILE A 92 2.24 -19.88 -0.73
C ILE A 92 3.62 -19.47 -1.27
N VAL A 93 3.74 -18.25 -1.79
CA VAL A 93 4.98 -17.68 -2.34
C VAL A 93 5.52 -16.53 -1.47
N ARG A 94 5.12 -16.49 -0.18
CA ARG A 94 5.63 -15.50 0.77
C ARG A 94 7.14 -15.53 0.85
N TYR A 95 7.72 -14.34 0.95
CA TYR A 95 9.16 -14.14 0.99
C TYR A 95 9.51 -13.28 2.20
N ARG A 96 10.59 -13.64 2.88
CA ARG A 96 11.14 -12.84 3.98
C ARG A 96 12.49 -12.27 3.55
N PRO A 97 12.54 -10.96 3.22
CA PRO A 97 13.78 -10.26 2.92
C PRO A 97 14.85 -10.39 4.01
N GLN A 98 16.12 -10.38 3.61
CA GLN A 98 17.29 -10.51 4.49
C GLN A 98 17.46 -9.26 5.36
N ILE A 99 17.30 -8.08 4.78
CA ILE A 99 17.30 -6.82 5.52
C ILE A 99 15.88 -6.51 5.98
N TYR A 100 15.71 -6.38 7.29
CA TYR A 100 14.40 -6.08 7.90
C TYR A 100 13.92 -4.66 7.59
N PHE A 101 12.62 -4.53 7.33
CA PHE A 101 11.93 -3.25 7.25
C PHE A 101 10.44 -3.38 7.63
N SER A 102 9.78 -2.25 7.83
CA SER A 102 8.34 -2.20 8.12
C SER A 102 7.52 -2.78 6.97
N GLY A 103 6.72 -3.81 7.25
CA GLY A 103 5.89 -4.48 6.26
C GLY A 103 6.58 -5.65 5.55
N VAL A 104 7.65 -6.19 6.13
CA VAL A 104 8.37 -7.37 5.61
C VAL A 104 7.45 -8.60 5.43
N SER A 105 6.36 -8.68 6.22
CA SER A 105 5.34 -9.75 6.14
C SER A 105 4.50 -9.71 4.87
N GLU A 106 4.46 -8.58 4.18
CA GLU A 106 3.67 -8.43 2.95
C GLU A 106 4.51 -8.66 1.67
N CYS A 107 5.66 -9.31 1.80
CA CYS A 107 6.58 -9.59 0.70
C CYS A 107 6.38 -11.01 0.15
N PHE A 108 6.59 -11.18 -1.16
CA PHE A 108 6.45 -12.44 -1.87
C PHE A 108 7.41 -12.52 -3.06
N LYS A 109 7.70 -13.73 -3.52
CA LYS A 109 8.61 -13.97 -4.65
C LYS A 109 8.04 -15.04 -5.57
N CYS A 110 7.82 -14.68 -6.84
CA CYS A 110 7.33 -15.61 -7.85
C CYS A 110 8.47 -16.47 -8.42
N VAL A 111 8.14 -17.65 -8.93
CA VAL A 111 9.06 -18.46 -9.75
C VAL A 111 9.16 -17.80 -11.13
N GLU A 112 10.38 -17.65 -11.66
CA GLU A 112 10.66 -16.86 -12.88
C GLU A 112 9.71 -17.16 -14.05
N ALA A 113 9.36 -18.43 -14.28
CA ALA A 113 8.49 -18.83 -15.39
C ALA A 113 7.03 -18.36 -15.28
N ALA A 114 6.55 -18.02 -14.08
CA ALA A 114 5.17 -17.59 -13.83
C ALA A 114 5.06 -16.14 -13.33
N THR A 115 6.19 -15.44 -13.16
CA THR A 115 6.22 -14.12 -12.55
C THR A 115 5.35 -13.10 -13.27
N PHE A 116 5.46 -13.02 -14.60
CA PHE A 116 4.69 -12.05 -15.37
C PHE A 116 3.17 -12.23 -15.20
N ASP A 117 2.68 -13.46 -15.34
CA ASP A 117 1.25 -13.77 -15.25
C ASP A 117 0.69 -13.48 -13.86
N VAL A 118 1.43 -13.80 -12.80
CA VAL A 118 1.01 -13.51 -11.42
C VAL A 118 0.95 -12.00 -11.17
N ILE A 119 1.96 -11.25 -11.64
CA ILE A 119 2.00 -9.80 -11.45
C ILE A 119 0.87 -9.10 -12.22
N GLU A 120 0.60 -9.50 -13.46
CA GLU A 120 -0.51 -8.94 -14.23
C GLU A 120 -1.88 -9.29 -13.63
N GLU A 121 -2.06 -10.51 -13.12
CA GLU A 121 -3.28 -10.90 -12.43
C GLU A 121 -3.48 -10.10 -11.13
N ILE A 122 -2.41 -9.85 -10.34
CA ILE A 122 -2.49 -8.98 -9.16
C ILE A 122 -2.92 -7.56 -9.57
N LYS A 123 -2.31 -6.99 -10.61
CA LYS A 123 -2.69 -5.65 -11.12
C LYS A 123 -4.15 -5.59 -11.52
N LYS A 124 -4.64 -6.61 -12.23
CA LYS A 124 -6.05 -6.73 -12.63
C LYS A 124 -6.98 -6.84 -11.43
N GLN A 125 -6.63 -7.62 -10.41
CA GLN A 125 -7.41 -7.72 -9.17
C GLN A 125 -7.44 -6.40 -8.41
N MET A 126 -6.35 -5.63 -8.39
CA MET A 126 -6.33 -4.29 -7.81
C MET A 126 -7.29 -3.33 -8.54
N ASP A 127 -7.33 -3.38 -9.88
CA ASP A 127 -8.26 -2.56 -10.67
C ASP A 127 -9.72 -2.94 -10.41
N ASN A 128 -10.02 -4.24 -10.41
CA ASN A 128 -11.36 -4.75 -10.10
C ASN A 128 -11.80 -4.35 -8.68
N ALA A 129 -10.91 -4.48 -7.69
CA ALA A 129 -11.16 -4.10 -6.32
C ALA A 129 -11.53 -2.61 -6.19
N ALA A 130 -10.80 -1.72 -6.87
CA ALA A 130 -11.09 -0.30 -6.87
C ALA A 130 -12.42 0.02 -7.57
N ALA A 131 -12.73 -0.66 -8.68
CA ALA A 131 -13.99 -0.51 -9.39
C ALA A 131 -15.19 -0.99 -8.55
N ASP A 132 -15.05 -2.12 -7.85
CA ASP A 132 -16.11 -2.69 -7.02
C ASP A 132 -16.35 -1.87 -5.76
N ALA A 133 -15.29 -1.40 -5.10
CA ALA A 133 -15.40 -0.48 -3.96
C ALA A 133 -16.21 0.77 -4.31
N LYS A 134 -15.97 1.34 -5.50
CA LYS A 134 -16.69 2.52 -5.98
C LYS A 134 -18.21 2.29 -6.15
N LYS A 135 -18.64 1.06 -6.49
CA LYS A 135 -20.06 0.73 -6.70
C LYS A 135 -20.85 0.67 -5.39
N ILE A 136 -20.20 0.23 -4.32
CA ILE A 136 -20.82 0.03 -3.00
C ILE A 136 -20.47 1.16 -2.02
N GLU A 137 -19.79 2.19 -2.50
CA GLU A 137 -19.25 3.28 -1.69
C GLU A 137 -20.38 4.02 -0.94
N PRO A 138 -20.37 4.02 0.41
CA PRO A 138 -21.33 4.81 1.17
C PRO A 138 -21.07 6.31 1.02
N ASP A 139 -22.15 7.08 1.14
CA ASP A 139 -22.08 8.54 1.27
C ASP A 139 -21.16 8.94 2.44
N ILE A 140 -20.36 9.99 2.22
CA ILE A 140 -19.32 10.39 3.17
C ILE A 140 -19.89 10.87 4.50
N LEU A 141 -21.02 11.59 4.47
CA LEU A 141 -21.66 12.08 5.68
C LEU A 141 -22.22 10.91 6.48
N LYS A 142 -22.85 9.94 5.82
CA LYS A 142 -23.33 8.70 6.49
C LYS A 142 -22.19 7.94 7.14
N TYR A 143 -21.07 7.80 6.43
CA TYR A 143 -19.88 7.11 6.93
C TYR A 143 -19.30 7.80 8.16
N ASP A 144 -19.11 9.12 8.11
CA ASP A 144 -18.53 9.89 9.21
C ASP A 144 -19.42 9.89 10.45
N LEU A 145 -20.75 9.95 10.28
CA LEU A 145 -21.70 9.87 11.39
C LEU A 145 -21.69 8.48 12.05
N ALA A 146 -21.68 7.41 11.26
CA ALA A 146 -21.57 6.05 11.77
C ALA A 146 -20.20 5.80 12.44
N ALA A 147 -19.11 6.31 11.89
CA ALA A 147 -17.76 6.19 12.43
C ALA A 147 -17.59 6.74 13.85
N LYS A 148 -18.39 7.74 14.23
CA LYS A 148 -18.40 8.29 15.60
C LYS A 148 -18.96 7.31 16.64
N ARG A 149 -19.73 6.31 16.21
CA ARG A 149 -20.32 5.28 17.08
C ARG A 149 -19.44 4.03 17.23
N VAL A 150 -18.43 3.89 16.38
CA VAL A 150 -17.53 2.73 16.35
C VAL A 150 -16.24 3.06 17.10
N ARG A 151 -15.88 2.22 18.08
CA ARG A 151 -14.66 2.36 18.90
C ARG A 151 -13.52 1.41 18.49
N THR A 152 -13.79 0.47 17.59
CA THR A 152 -12.80 -0.52 17.16
C THR A 152 -11.59 0.14 16.51
N ALA A 153 -10.40 -0.34 16.90
CA ALA A 153 -9.12 0.17 16.44
C ALA A 153 -8.62 -0.52 15.17
N ASP A 154 -8.86 -1.84 15.03
CA ASP A 154 -8.50 -2.58 13.82
C ASP A 154 -9.22 -1.98 12.60
N PRO A 155 -8.48 -1.57 11.55
CA PRO A 155 -9.07 -0.79 10.46
C PRO A 155 -10.06 -1.60 9.61
N ILE A 156 -9.87 -2.92 9.50
CA ILE A 156 -10.78 -3.80 8.75
C ILE A 156 -12.08 -3.95 9.53
N GLN A 157 -12.00 -4.37 10.79
CA GLN A 157 -13.16 -4.59 11.64
C GLN A 157 -13.93 -3.29 11.88
N ARG A 158 -13.22 -2.19 12.10
CA ARG A 158 -13.80 -0.84 12.22
C ARG A 158 -14.63 -0.50 10.98
N HIS A 159 -14.11 -0.75 9.78
CA HIS A 159 -14.83 -0.44 8.55
C HIS A 159 -16.09 -1.30 8.39
N ILE A 160 -16.01 -2.60 8.66
CA ILE A 160 -17.17 -3.51 8.64
C ILE A 160 -18.25 -3.04 9.62
N GLU A 161 -17.87 -2.66 10.84
CA GLU A 161 -18.81 -2.14 11.85
C GLU A 161 -19.43 -0.82 11.42
N ILE A 162 -18.68 0.08 10.77
CA ILE A 162 -19.23 1.33 10.22
C ILE A 162 -20.29 1.04 9.17
N LEU A 163 -20.02 0.12 8.23
CA LEU A 163 -21.00 -0.26 7.21
C LEU A 163 -22.26 -0.85 7.85
N SER A 164 -22.10 -1.72 8.86
CA SER A 164 -23.23 -2.27 9.60
C SER A 164 -24.04 -1.19 10.33
N GLU A 165 -23.39 -0.18 10.93
CA GLU A 165 -24.08 0.95 11.55
C GLU A 165 -24.83 1.80 10.52
N ILE A 166 -24.27 2.00 9.32
CA ILE A 166 -24.98 2.70 8.24
C ILE A 166 -26.26 1.97 7.86
N GLU A 167 -26.21 0.64 7.71
CA GLU A 167 -27.39 -0.18 7.36
C GLU A 167 -28.48 -0.12 8.45
N LYS A 168 -28.10 -0.01 9.73
CA LYS A 168 -29.06 0.15 10.83
C LYS A 168 -29.74 1.52 10.83
N ILE A 169 -28.99 2.59 10.54
CA ILE A 169 -29.50 3.97 10.58
C ILE A 169 -30.26 4.32 9.29
N TRP A 170 -29.80 3.80 8.16
CA TRP A 170 -30.34 4.04 6.82
C TRP A 170 -30.52 2.72 6.05
N PRO A 171 -31.51 1.89 6.43
CA PRO A 171 -31.83 0.69 5.67
C PRO A 171 -32.22 1.06 4.23
N ARG A 172 -31.81 0.21 3.28
CA ARG A 172 -32.10 0.38 1.85
C ARG A 172 -33.57 0.09 1.54
#